data_AF-N8P2H0-F1
#
_entry.id   AF-N8P2H0-F1
#
_cell.length_a   1.000
_cell.length_b   1.000
_cell.length_c   1.000
_cell.angle_alpha   90.00
_cell.angle_beta   90.00
_cell.angle_gamma   90.00
#
_symmetry.space_group_name_H-M   'P 1'
#
loop_
_entity.id
_entity.type
_entity.pdbx_description
1 polymer ?
#
loop_
_entity_poly.entity_id
_entity_poly.type
_entity_poly.pdbx_seq_one_letter_code
_entity_poly.pdbx_strand_id
1 'polypeptide(L)'
;MIVTFVSQCEKKALARTRRVLDAFADRIGDNTWQTVITEDGLIAVKKLLRKTVTKSTAVSCHWIRGRRRSELLWIVGNRNKFNMQGIVPVNTTKKSLAQNKWENDWHYLPLIKALVAVSALLHDWGKATVLFQEKLQPKSKNGKKGDPLRHEWISCLLLNALVQHSGDVKHDGAWLNLLIHQSWSEDALKQTITQHLDQSKALDQLPPMGAIGFMVNCFPSPFA
;
A
#
# COMPACT_ATOMS: atom_id res chain seq x y z
N MET A 1 37.36 7.15 21.68
CA MET A 1 36.93 8.36 20.95
C MET A 1 35.86 9.08 21.77
N ILE A 2 35.81 10.41 21.78
CA ILE A 2 34.75 11.17 22.48
C ILE A 2 33.61 11.43 21.50
N VAL A 3 32.43 10.91 21.77
CA VAL A 3 31.26 11.07 20.89
C VAL A 3 30.15 11.82 21.61
N THR A 4 29.38 12.58 20.83
CA THR A 4 28.16 13.26 21.28
C THR A 4 26.99 12.77 20.44
N PHE A 5 25.91 12.38 21.10
CA PHE A 5 24.64 12.02 20.47
C PHE A 5 23.63 13.14 20.69
N VAL A 6 22.98 13.58 19.63
CA VAL A 6 21.88 14.55 19.70
C VAL A 6 20.62 13.91 19.15
N SER A 7 19.54 13.96 19.94
CA SER A 7 18.24 13.40 19.57
C SER A 7 17.26 14.51 19.21
N GLN A 8 16.55 14.32 18.10
CA GLN A 8 15.35 15.07 17.70
C GLN A 8 14.17 14.10 17.54
N CYS A 9 14.17 13.04 18.36
CA CYS A 9 13.10 12.05 18.37
C CYS A 9 11.80 12.63 18.92
N GLU A 10 10.69 12.23 18.34
CA GLU A 10 9.34 12.64 18.77
C GLU A 10 8.50 11.44 19.24
N LYS A 11 7.44 11.71 20.01
CA LYS A 11 6.45 10.71 20.44
C LYS A 11 7.12 9.54 21.18
N LYS A 12 6.66 8.31 20.92
CA LYS A 12 7.17 7.08 21.54
C LYS A 12 8.64 6.79 21.18
N ALA A 13 9.18 7.38 20.10
CA ALA A 13 10.58 7.21 19.73
C ALA A 13 11.52 7.84 20.77
N LEU A 14 11.11 8.96 21.39
CA LEU A 14 11.92 9.65 22.39
C LEU A 14 12.23 8.73 23.59
N ALA A 15 11.21 8.14 24.20
CA ALA A 15 11.39 7.25 25.34
C ALA A 15 12.25 6.02 25.00
N ARG A 16 12.10 5.46 23.79
CA ARG A 16 12.90 4.32 23.34
C ARG A 16 14.36 4.69 23.11
N THR A 17 14.62 5.80 22.43
CA THR A 17 15.98 6.29 22.18
C THR A 17 16.69 6.64 23.48
N ARG A 18 16.00 7.28 24.42
CA ARG A 18 16.52 7.58 25.76
C ARG A 18 17.00 6.31 26.47
N ARG A 19 16.17 5.28 26.55
CA ARG A 19 16.56 3.98 27.16
C ARG A 19 17.80 3.37 26.54
N VAL A 20 17.98 3.49 25.22
CA VAL A 20 19.18 2.99 24.55
C VAL A 20 20.37 3.88 24.93
N LEU A 21 20.30 5.20 24.72
CA LEU A 21 21.45 6.08 24.92
C LEU A 21 21.87 6.22 26.39
N ASP A 22 20.91 6.24 27.32
CA ASP A 22 21.17 6.32 28.77
C ASP A 22 21.97 5.10 29.28
N ALA A 23 21.94 3.96 28.57
CA ALA A 23 22.71 2.77 28.93
C ALA A 23 24.18 2.80 28.46
N PHE A 24 24.52 3.66 27.49
CA PHE A 24 25.86 3.71 26.88
C PHE A 24 26.58 5.05 27.06
N ALA A 25 25.86 6.10 27.44
CA ALA A 25 26.41 7.45 27.49
C ALA A 25 25.76 8.28 28.58
N ASP A 26 26.52 9.24 29.11
CA ASP A 26 26.04 10.18 30.12
C ASP A 26 25.16 11.24 29.46
N ARG A 27 23.98 11.46 30.02
CA ARG A 27 23.07 12.50 29.55
C ARG A 27 23.54 13.86 30.08
N ILE A 28 23.93 14.74 29.17
CA ILE A 28 24.41 16.10 29.49
C ILE A 28 23.36 17.19 29.22
N GLY A 29 22.23 16.83 28.60
CA GLY A 29 21.09 17.72 28.38
C GLY A 29 19.84 16.92 28.00
N ASP A 30 18.69 17.58 27.85
CA ASP A 30 17.39 16.90 27.67
C ASP A 30 17.35 15.86 26.54
N ASN A 31 18.07 16.16 25.46
CA ASN A 31 18.18 15.31 24.27
C ASN A 31 19.63 15.19 23.79
N THR A 32 20.59 15.25 24.71
CA THR A 32 22.01 15.19 24.38
C THR A 32 22.78 14.29 25.34
N TRP A 33 23.63 13.44 24.76
CA TRP A 33 24.47 12.50 25.48
C TRP A 33 25.91 12.61 25.02
N GLN A 34 26.85 12.37 25.93
CA GLN A 34 28.27 12.37 25.62
C GLN A 34 28.96 11.22 26.35
N THR A 35 29.92 10.59 25.69
CA THR A 35 30.68 9.48 26.29
C THR A 35 32.03 9.29 25.60
N VAL A 36 32.96 8.66 26.31
CA VAL A 36 34.18 8.10 25.72
C VAL A 36 33.90 6.64 25.37
N ILE A 37 33.86 6.31 24.09
CA ILE A 37 33.52 4.97 23.60
C ILE A 37 34.57 4.43 22.63
N THR A 38 34.61 3.12 22.45
CA THR A 38 35.36 2.44 21.39
C THR A 38 34.57 2.44 20.07
N GLU A 39 35.25 2.13 18.95
CA GLU A 39 34.58 2.03 17.65
C GLU A 39 33.54 0.90 17.63
N ASP A 40 33.87 -0.26 18.20
CA ASP A 40 32.93 -1.38 18.35
C ASP A 40 31.72 -1.02 19.20
N GLY A 41 31.93 -0.28 20.29
CA GLY A 41 30.84 0.24 21.12
C GLY A 41 29.93 1.18 20.33
N LEU A 42 30.50 2.04 19.49
CA LEU A 42 29.74 2.92 18.61
C LEU A 42 28.91 2.16 17.57
N ILE A 43 29.49 1.12 16.97
CA ILE A 43 28.79 0.24 16.01
C ILE A 43 27.63 -0.48 16.72
N ALA A 44 27.83 -0.96 17.95
CA ALA A 44 26.79 -1.60 18.75
C ALA A 44 25.63 -0.64 19.06
N VAL A 45 25.92 0.59 19.51
CA VAL A 45 24.90 1.63 19.73
C VAL A 45 24.12 1.92 18.46
N LYS A 46 24.81 2.11 17.33
CA LYS A 46 24.17 2.33 16.01
C LYS A 46 23.25 1.17 15.63
N LYS A 47 23.67 -0.07 15.87
CA LYS A 47 22.86 -1.27 15.60
C LYS A 47 21.61 -1.32 16.48
N LEU A 48 21.71 -0.99 17.77
CA LEU A 48 20.57 -0.95 18.69
C LEU A 48 19.56 0.15 18.35
N LEU A 49 20.05 1.35 18.00
CA LEU A 49 19.19 2.44 17.53
C LEU A 49 18.49 2.08 16.21
N ARG A 50 19.17 1.40 15.28
CA ARG A 50 18.56 0.93 14.03
C ARG A 50 17.47 -0.12 14.25
N LYS A 51 17.59 -1.00 15.24
CA LYS A 51 16.55 -2.00 15.56
C LYS A 51 15.23 -1.37 16.03
N THR A 52 15.30 -0.19 16.65
CA THR A 52 14.14 0.49 17.25
C THR A 52 13.69 1.72 16.46
N VAL A 53 14.24 1.90 15.24
CA VAL A 53 13.99 3.08 14.41
C VAL A 53 12.54 3.11 13.92
N THR A 54 11.92 4.28 14.01
CA THR A 54 10.60 4.57 13.46
C THR A 54 10.68 5.86 12.64
N LYS A 55 9.59 6.25 11.96
CA LYS A 55 9.50 7.54 11.24
C LYS A 55 9.77 8.76 12.14
N SER A 56 9.53 8.64 13.45
CA SER A 56 9.74 9.71 14.45
C SER A 56 11.10 9.64 15.16
N THR A 57 11.96 8.68 14.81
CA THR A 57 13.32 8.57 15.37
C THR A 57 14.26 9.47 14.56
N ALA A 58 15.07 10.30 15.22
CA ALA A 58 16.10 11.12 14.59
C ALA A 58 17.24 11.32 15.58
N VAL A 59 18.39 10.69 15.34
CA VAL A 59 19.58 10.78 16.22
C VAL A 59 20.82 11.03 15.37
N SER A 60 21.57 12.09 15.66
CA SER A 60 22.88 12.35 15.07
C SER A 60 24.00 11.93 16.03
N CYS A 61 25.10 11.42 15.48
CA CYS A 61 26.30 11.11 16.23
C CYS A 61 27.48 11.91 15.69
N HIS A 62 28.15 12.65 16.58
CA HIS A 62 29.30 13.48 16.28
C HIS A 62 30.52 12.99 17.03
N TRP A 63 31.65 12.88 16.33
CA TRP A 63 32.95 12.65 16.95
C TRP A 63 33.64 13.99 17.21
N ILE A 64 34.01 14.23 18.45
CA ILE A 64 34.87 15.34 18.84
C ILE A 64 36.33 14.96 18.57
N ARG A 65 36.91 15.55 17.53
CA ARG A 65 38.33 15.38 17.13
C ARG A 65 39.28 16.26 17.92
N GLY A 66 38.78 17.38 18.43
CA GLY A 66 39.55 18.35 19.21
C GLY A 66 38.66 19.50 19.65
N ARG A 67 39.24 20.51 20.32
CA ARG A 67 38.48 21.59 20.96
C ARG A 67 37.54 22.38 20.04
N ARG A 68 37.89 22.49 18.74
CA ARG A 68 37.13 23.26 17.74
C ARG A 68 36.56 22.42 16.60
N ARG A 69 36.77 21.10 16.60
CA ARG A 69 36.42 20.23 15.46
C ARG A 69 35.56 19.06 15.92
N SER A 70 34.36 19.01 15.36
CA SER A 70 33.43 17.88 15.48
C SER A 70 33.06 17.38 14.08
N GLU A 71 33.11 16.08 13.87
CA GLU A 71 32.75 15.44 12.61
C GLU A 71 31.45 14.65 12.78
N LEU A 72 30.51 14.79 11.83
CA LEU A 72 29.33 13.95 11.78
C LEU A 72 29.74 12.54 11.35
N LEU A 73 29.51 11.54 12.20
CA LEU A 73 29.76 10.14 11.86
C LEU A 73 28.57 9.51 11.14
N TRP A 74 27.37 9.71 11.68
CA TRP A 74 26.15 9.15 11.10
C TRP A 74 24.89 9.77 11.70
N ILE A 75 23.77 9.57 10.99
CA ILE A 75 22.42 9.87 11.45
C ILE A 75 21.58 8.59 11.37
N VAL A 76 20.81 8.31 12.41
CA VAL A 76 19.82 7.21 12.45
C VAL A 76 18.41 7.80 12.40
N GLY A 77 17.60 7.31 11.47
CA GLY A 77 16.21 7.72 11.30
C GLY A 77 16.03 8.92 10.37
N ASN A 78 15.15 9.85 10.75
CA ASN A 78 14.75 10.99 9.94
C ASN A 78 15.86 12.03 9.85
N ARG A 79 16.52 12.12 8.68
CA ARG A 79 17.58 13.09 8.39
C ARG A 79 17.09 14.53 8.26
N ASN A 80 15.81 14.74 7.96
CA ASN A 80 15.24 16.07 7.74
C ASN A 80 15.19 16.91 9.02
N LYS A 81 15.45 16.31 10.19
CA LYS A 81 15.58 17.00 11.47
C LYS A 81 16.95 17.64 11.68
N PHE A 82 17.89 17.40 10.78
CA PHE A 82 19.25 17.91 10.86
C PHE A 82 19.67 18.57 9.55
N ASN A 83 20.64 19.49 9.61
CA ASN A 83 21.31 20.02 8.43
C ASN A 83 22.35 19.02 7.88
N MET A 84 23.09 19.41 6.85
CA MET A 84 24.12 18.55 6.23
C MET A 84 25.23 18.12 7.20
N GLN A 85 25.50 18.91 8.22
CA GLN A 85 26.47 18.63 9.28
C GLN A 85 25.86 17.87 10.47
N GLY A 86 24.59 17.47 10.39
CA GLY A 86 23.90 16.76 11.46
C GLY A 86 23.50 17.66 12.64
N ILE A 87 23.56 18.98 12.48
CA ILE A 87 23.20 19.95 13.52
C ILE A 87 21.71 20.27 13.42
N VAL A 88 21.07 20.45 14.57
CA VAL A 88 19.66 20.83 14.66
C VAL A 88 19.47 22.25 14.12
N PRO A 89 18.66 22.47 13.07
CA PRO A 89 18.43 23.80 12.54
C PRO A 89 17.62 24.63 13.53
N VAL A 90 18.10 25.84 13.85
CA VAL A 90 17.40 26.78 14.75
C VAL A 90 16.30 27.57 14.06
N ASN A 91 16.50 27.92 12.79
CA ASN A 91 15.54 28.62 11.96
C ASN A 91 15.28 27.81 10.69
N THR A 92 14.00 27.69 10.31
CA THR A 92 13.60 27.03 9.07
C THR A 92 12.76 27.99 8.24
N THR A 93 13.18 28.24 7.02
CA THR A 93 12.37 28.97 6.04
C THR A 93 11.65 27.96 5.16
N LYS A 94 10.32 27.97 5.16
CA LYS A 94 9.53 27.17 4.23
C LYS A 94 9.23 28.03 3.02
N LYS A 95 9.83 27.73 1.87
CA LYS A 95 9.33 28.27 0.61
C LYS A 95 8.02 27.55 0.33
N SER A 96 6.91 28.28 0.30
CA SER A 96 5.63 27.73 -0.09
C SER A 96 5.70 27.38 -1.57
N LEU A 97 6.04 26.13 -1.87
CA LEU A 97 5.94 25.55 -3.20
C LEU A 97 4.48 25.15 -3.47
N ALA A 98 3.52 26.04 -3.17
CA ALA A 98 2.10 25.82 -3.40
C ALA A 98 1.74 25.61 -4.89
N GLN A 99 2.72 25.74 -5.79
CA GLN A 99 2.61 25.42 -7.21
C GLN A 99 3.13 24.02 -7.56
N ASN A 100 3.40 23.16 -6.57
CA ASN A 100 3.84 21.79 -6.81
C ASN A 100 2.68 20.81 -6.87
N LYS A 101 1.84 20.95 -7.91
CA LYS A 101 1.05 19.83 -8.45
C LYS A 101 1.94 18.63 -8.88
N TRP A 102 3.26 18.78 -8.83
CA TRP A 102 4.31 17.89 -9.33
C TRP A 102 5.07 17.09 -8.26
N GLU A 103 4.71 17.14 -6.96
CA GLU A 103 5.34 16.24 -5.96
C GLU A 103 4.64 14.88 -5.85
N ASN A 104 3.41 14.76 -6.37
CA ASN A 104 2.78 13.47 -6.62
C ASN A 104 2.76 13.24 -8.12
N ASP A 105 3.81 12.60 -8.64
CA ASP A 105 3.86 12.08 -10.03
C ASP A 105 2.79 11.01 -10.32
N TRP A 106 1.94 10.72 -9.34
CA TRP A 106 0.83 9.79 -9.44
C TRP A 106 -0.39 10.43 -10.13
N HIS A 107 -0.20 10.93 -11.35
CA HIS A 107 -1.25 11.51 -12.18
C HIS A 107 -2.45 10.56 -12.35
N TYR A 108 -2.20 9.26 -12.40
CA TYR A 108 -3.23 8.23 -12.56
C TYR A 108 -3.79 7.68 -11.24
N LEU A 109 -3.40 8.20 -10.06
CA LEU A 109 -3.91 7.69 -8.78
C LEU A 109 -5.45 7.73 -8.68
N PRO A 110 -6.14 8.80 -9.10
CA PRO A 110 -7.61 8.80 -9.09
C PRO A 110 -8.20 7.70 -9.99
N LEU A 111 -7.61 7.48 -11.17
CA LEU A 111 -8.04 6.44 -12.09
C LEU A 111 -7.80 5.04 -11.51
N ILE A 112 -6.59 4.77 -10.99
CA ILE A 112 -6.25 3.49 -10.34
C ILE A 112 -7.21 3.21 -9.18
N LYS A 113 -7.51 4.22 -8.35
CA LYS A 113 -8.48 4.07 -7.25
C LYS A 113 -9.87 3.69 -7.75
N ALA A 114 -10.36 4.34 -8.81
CA ALA A 114 -11.66 4.04 -9.39
C ALA A 114 -11.69 2.61 -9.97
N LEU A 115 -10.68 2.22 -10.76
CA LEU A 115 -10.57 0.88 -11.34
C LEU A 115 -10.54 -0.18 -10.24
N VAL A 116 -9.67 -0.02 -9.23
CA VAL A 116 -9.55 -0.97 -8.11
C VAL A 116 -10.86 -1.07 -7.32
N ALA A 117 -11.57 0.04 -7.11
CA ALA A 117 -12.85 0.02 -6.41
C ALA A 117 -13.92 -0.76 -7.19
N VAL A 118 -14.02 -0.54 -8.51
CA VAL A 118 -14.96 -1.27 -9.37
C VAL A 118 -14.60 -2.75 -9.43
N SER A 119 -13.32 -3.10 -9.61
CA SER A 119 -12.86 -4.49 -9.56
C SER A 119 -13.21 -5.16 -8.23
N ALA A 120 -12.96 -4.48 -7.11
CA ALA A 120 -13.21 -5.04 -5.77
C ALA A 120 -14.70 -5.30 -5.52
N LEU A 121 -15.58 -4.44 -6.03
CA LEU A 121 -17.03 -4.65 -5.90
C LEU A 121 -17.52 -5.84 -6.73
N LEU A 122 -16.93 -6.08 -7.89
CA LEU A 122 -17.41 -7.08 -8.85
C LEU A 122 -16.66 -8.42 -8.78
N HIS A 123 -15.47 -8.49 -8.17
CA HIS A 123 -14.63 -9.69 -8.22
C HIS A 123 -15.31 -10.95 -7.69
N ASP A 124 -16.16 -10.79 -6.67
CA ASP A 124 -16.85 -11.87 -5.96
C ASP A 124 -18.32 -12.05 -6.36
N TRP A 125 -18.79 -11.40 -7.42
CA TRP A 125 -20.18 -11.50 -7.86
C TRP A 125 -20.59 -12.97 -8.13
N GLY A 126 -19.70 -13.79 -8.68
CA GLY A 126 -19.92 -15.22 -8.92
C GLY A 126 -20.06 -16.08 -7.67
N LYS A 127 -19.78 -15.57 -6.46
CA LYS A 127 -20.06 -16.27 -5.20
C LYS A 127 -21.56 -16.39 -4.92
N ALA A 128 -22.41 -15.62 -5.60
CA ALA A 128 -23.86 -15.71 -5.50
C ALA A 128 -24.46 -17.00 -6.10
N THR A 129 -23.63 -17.88 -6.65
CA THR A 129 -24.07 -19.16 -7.23
C THR A 129 -24.49 -20.17 -6.16
N VAL A 130 -25.47 -21.00 -6.51
CA VAL A 130 -26.02 -22.04 -5.61
C VAL A 130 -24.91 -22.96 -5.09
N LEU A 131 -24.03 -23.43 -5.97
CA LEU A 131 -22.91 -24.31 -5.61
C LEU A 131 -21.96 -23.67 -4.58
N PHE A 132 -21.62 -22.39 -4.76
CA PHE A 132 -20.73 -21.67 -3.85
C PHE A 132 -21.41 -21.39 -2.50
N GLN A 133 -22.70 -21.04 -2.51
CA GLN A 133 -23.48 -20.82 -1.29
C GLN A 133 -23.69 -22.12 -0.50
N GLU A 134 -23.95 -23.24 -1.18
CA GLU A 134 -24.04 -24.57 -0.55
C GLU A 134 -22.71 -25.00 0.07
N LYS A 135 -21.58 -24.61 -0.51
CA LYS A 135 -20.24 -24.88 0.03
C LYS A 135 -19.95 -24.11 1.32
N LEU A 136 -20.50 -22.90 1.47
CA LEU A 136 -20.38 -22.10 2.69
C LEU A 136 -21.19 -22.68 3.86
N GLN A 137 -22.17 -23.55 3.60
CA GLN A 137 -23.00 -24.14 4.63
C GLN A 137 -22.20 -25.13 5.50
N PRO A 138 -22.19 -24.99 6.84
CA PRO A 138 -21.39 -25.83 7.75
C PRO A 138 -21.69 -27.33 7.67
N LYS A 139 -22.89 -27.70 7.22
CA LYS A 139 -23.37 -29.08 7.13
C LYS A 139 -23.18 -29.70 5.74
N SER A 140 -22.58 -28.96 4.80
CA SER A 140 -22.43 -29.42 3.42
C SER A 140 -21.35 -30.48 3.28
N LYS A 141 -21.69 -31.62 2.67
CA LYS A 141 -20.72 -32.65 2.28
C LYS A 141 -19.79 -32.18 1.15
N ASN A 142 -20.09 -31.04 0.52
CA ASN A 142 -19.36 -30.47 -0.60
C ASN A 142 -18.32 -29.42 -0.20
N GLY A 143 -18.16 -29.10 1.09
CA GLY A 143 -17.22 -28.08 1.57
C GLY A 143 -15.76 -28.26 1.14
N LYS A 144 -15.33 -29.50 0.86
CA LYS A 144 -13.97 -29.85 0.42
C LYS A 144 -13.83 -30.08 -1.09
N LYS A 145 -14.92 -30.03 -1.86
CA LYS A 145 -14.86 -30.22 -3.32
C LYS A 145 -14.52 -28.89 -3.99
N GLY A 146 -13.63 -28.95 -4.99
CA GLY A 146 -13.37 -27.81 -5.87
C GLY A 146 -14.63 -27.45 -6.64
N ASP A 147 -14.85 -26.15 -6.85
CA ASP A 147 -15.98 -25.69 -7.66
C ASP A 147 -15.68 -26.00 -9.14
N PRO A 148 -16.63 -26.57 -9.92
CA PRO A 148 -16.39 -26.91 -11.33
C PRO A 148 -15.98 -25.70 -12.19
N LEU A 149 -16.47 -24.52 -11.82
CA LEU A 149 -16.08 -23.23 -12.37
C LEU A 149 -15.65 -22.32 -11.22
N ARG A 150 -14.52 -21.65 -11.40
CA ARG A 150 -14.05 -20.63 -10.47
C ARG A 150 -15.05 -19.48 -10.40
N HIS A 151 -15.35 -18.99 -9.20
CA HIS A 151 -16.34 -17.93 -9.01
C HIS A 151 -15.88 -16.61 -9.65
N GLU A 152 -14.57 -16.39 -9.77
CA GLU A 152 -13.97 -15.26 -10.48
C GLU A 152 -14.28 -15.30 -11.99
N TRP A 153 -14.34 -16.50 -12.59
CA TRP A 153 -14.77 -16.69 -13.97
C TRP A 153 -16.25 -16.36 -14.13
N ILE A 154 -17.08 -16.80 -13.19
CA ILE A 154 -18.52 -16.51 -13.18
C ILE A 154 -18.76 -15.00 -13.01
N SER A 155 -18.01 -14.32 -12.14
CA SER A 155 -18.03 -12.85 -12.01
C SER A 155 -17.72 -12.15 -13.34
N CYS A 156 -16.73 -12.64 -14.10
CA CYS A 156 -16.39 -12.08 -15.40
C CYS A 156 -17.47 -12.33 -16.45
N LEU A 157 -18.12 -13.50 -16.44
CA LEU A 157 -19.25 -13.79 -17.33
C LEU A 157 -20.46 -12.89 -17.03
N LEU A 158 -20.76 -12.64 -15.75
CA LEU A 158 -21.82 -11.72 -15.33
C LEU A 158 -21.52 -10.29 -15.79
N LEU A 159 -20.27 -9.84 -15.64
CA LEU A 159 -19.84 -8.54 -16.13
C LEU A 159 -19.97 -8.44 -17.66
N ASN A 160 -19.54 -9.47 -18.40
CA ASN A 160 -19.70 -9.51 -19.86
C ASN A 160 -21.18 -9.45 -20.27
N ALA A 161 -22.05 -10.22 -19.60
CA ALA A 161 -23.49 -10.17 -19.87
C ALA A 161 -24.07 -8.77 -19.64
N LEU A 162 -23.59 -8.06 -18.61
CA LEU A 162 -24.01 -6.69 -18.32
C LEU A 162 -23.52 -5.69 -19.38
N VAL A 163 -22.31 -5.87 -19.91
CA VAL A 163 -21.80 -5.09 -21.04
C VAL A 163 -22.64 -5.33 -22.30
N GLN A 164 -22.93 -6.60 -22.64
CA GLN A 164 -23.74 -6.95 -23.82
C GLN A 164 -25.17 -6.42 -23.69
N HIS A 165 -25.77 -6.50 -22.50
CA HIS A 165 -27.09 -5.95 -22.23
C HIS A 165 -27.17 -4.43 -22.41
N SER A 166 -26.06 -3.71 -22.25
CA SER A 166 -26.00 -2.27 -22.49
C SER A 166 -26.16 -1.87 -23.96
N GLY A 167 -26.06 -2.82 -24.89
CA GLY A 167 -26.21 -2.59 -26.33
C GLY A 167 -25.03 -1.89 -27.01
N ASP A 168 -24.11 -1.32 -26.23
CA ASP A 168 -22.86 -0.73 -26.73
C ASP A 168 -21.64 -1.46 -26.14
N VAL A 169 -21.04 -2.30 -26.97
CA VAL A 169 -19.88 -3.12 -26.64
C VAL A 169 -18.57 -2.33 -26.80
N LYS A 170 -18.61 -1.13 -27.41
CA LYS A 170 -17.42 -0.32 -27.73
C LYS A 170 -17.16 0.79 -26.72
N HIS A 171 -18.19 1.30 -26.05
CA HIS A 171 -18.05 2.39 -25.07
C HIS A 171 -18.39 1.96 -23.64
N ASP A 172 -17.46 2.20 -22.72
CA ASP A 172 -17.64 1.88 -21.29
C ASP A 172 -18.76 2.69 -20.62
N GLY A 173 -19.16 3.82 -21.19
CA GLY A 173 -20.19 4.68 -20.61
C GLY A 173 -21.57 4.00 -20.55
N ALA A 174 -21.89 3.11 -21.49
CA ALA A 174 -23.21 2.50 -21.57
C ALA A 174 -23.49 1.57 -20.39
N TRP A 175 -22.59 0.63 -20.11
CA TRP A 175 -22.72 -0.30 -18.99
C TRP A 175 -22.54 0.38 -17.62
N LEU A 176 -21.69 1.40 -17.54
CA LEU A 176 -21.55 2.23 -16.32
C LEU A 176 -22.84 2.98 -16.00
N ASN A 177 -23.50 3.55 -17.02
CA ASN A 177 -24.78 4.23 -16.83
C ASN A 177 -25.87 3.26 -16.36
N LEU A 178 -25.88 2.01 -16.84
CA LEU A 178 -26.79 0.99 -16.31
C LEU A 178 -26.57 0.74 -14.81
N LEU A 179 -25.32 0.71 -14.33
CA LEU A 179 -25.01 0.54 -12.91
C LEU A 179 -25.39 1.78 -12.09
N ILE A 180 -25.15 2.98 -12.62
CA ILE A 180 -25.50 4.25 -11.97
C ILE A 180 -27.02 4.38 -11.81
N HIS A 181 -27.77 4.06 -12.87
CA HIS A 181 -29.23 4.19 -12.90
C HIS A 181 -29.98 2.95 -12.41
N GLN A 182 -29.27 1.86 -12.08
CA GLN A 182 -29.84 0.59 -11.62
C GLN A 182 -30.91 0.02 -12.57
N SER A 183 -30.78 0.29 -13.87
CA SER A 183 -31.78 -0.02 -14.89
C SER A 183 -31.56 -1.38 -15.57
N TRP A 184 -30.82 -2.29 -14.92
CA TRP A 184 -30.53 -3.64 -15.42
C TRP A 184 -31.47 -4.67 -14.78
N SER A 185 -31.78 -5.74 -15.52
CA SER A 185 -32.66 -6.82 -15.04
C SER A 185 -31.90 -8.15 -14.93
N GLU A 186 -32.05 -8.85 -13.81
CA GLU A 186 -31.42 -10.15 -13.58
C GLU A 186 -31.86 -11.21 -14.60
N ASP A 187 -33.14 -11.20 -14.98
CA ASP A 187 -33.68 -12.15 -15.96
C ASP A 187 -33.11 -11.91 -17.35
N ALA A 188 -32.90 -10.63 -17.72
CA ALA A 188 -32.27 -10.27 -18.98
C ALA A 188 -30.79 -10.69 -19.02
N LEU A 189 -30.08 -10.56 -17.90
CA LEU A 189 -28.69 -11.03 -17.80
C LEU A 189 -28.60 -12.56 -17.94
N LYS A 190 -29.48 -13.31 -17.27
CA LYS A 190 -29.53 -14.78 -17.39
C LYS A 190 -29.79 -15.22 -18.83
N GLN A 191 -30.74 -14.58 -19.51
CA GLN A 191 -31.04 -14.86 -20.92
C GLN A 191 -29.85 -14.56 -21.84
N THR A 192 -29.16 -13.44 -21.61
CA THR A 192 -27.98 -13.03 -22.39
C THR A 192 -26.85 -14.06 -22.23
N ILE A 193 -26.63 -14.55 -21.02
CA ILE A 193 -25.64 -15.61 -20.75
C ILE A 193 -26.01 -16.88 -21.50
N THR A 194 -27.27 -17.34 -21.42
CA THR A 194 -27.69 -18.59 -22.09
C THR A 194 -27.64 -18.50 -23.62
N GLN A 195 -27.86 -17.31 -24.21
CA GLN A 195 -27.92 -17.12 -25.66
C GLN A 195 -26.55 -16.90 -26.32
N HIS A 196 -25.58 -16.28 -25.64
CA HIS A 196 -24.29 -15.87 -26.22
C HIS A 196 -23.09 -16.70 -25.73
N LEU A 197 -23.31 -17.94 -25.30
CA LEU A 197 -22.33 -18.74 -24.56
C LEU A 197 -21.23 -19.40 -25.43
N ASP A 198 -20.56 -18.65 -26.32
CA ASP A 198 -19.22 -19.03 -26.77
C ASP A 198 -18.23 -18.72 -25.65
N GLN A 199 -18.14 -19.63 -24.67
CA GLN A 199 -17.31 -19.50 -23.46
C GLN A 199 -15.83 -19.18 -23.74
N SER A 200 -15.35 -19.47 -24.95
CA SER A 200 -13.96 -19.25 -25.38
C SER A 200 -13.66 -17.82 -25.83
N LYS A 201 -14.66 -16.99 -26.15
CA LYS A 201 -14.48 -15.61 -26.67
C LYS A 201 -15.08 -14.51 -25.80
N ALA A 202 -15.53 -14.85 -24.59
CA ALA A 202 -16.20 -13.93 -23.67
C ALA A 202 -15.36 -12.69 -23.30
N LEU A 203 -14.04 -12.75 -23.44
CA LEU A 203 -13.13 -11.66 -23.11
C LEU A 203 -12.70 -10.82 -24.33
N ASP A 204 -12.87 -11.33 -25.55
CA ASP A 204 -12.41 -10.66 -26.78
C ASP A 204 -13.33 -9.50 -27.19
N GLN A 205 -14.57 -9.49 -26.67
CA GLN A 205 -15.58 -8.50 -27.01
C GLN A 205 -15.77 -7.45 -25.92
N LEU A 206 -14.92 -7.37 -24.89
CA LEU A 206 -15.11 -6.38 -23.82
C LEU A 206 -14.49 -5.02 -24.18
N PRO A 207 -15.14 -3.90 -23.82
CA PRO A 207 -14.55 -2.57 -23.93
C PRO A 207 -13.34 -2.43 -22.97
N PRO A 208 -12.47 -1.42 -23.15
CA PRO A 208 -11.21 -1.32 -22.41
C PRO A 208 -11.34 -1.33 -20.89
N MET A 209 -12.41 -0.74 -20.32
CA MET A 209 -12.70 -0.83 -18.88
C MET A 209 -13.45 -2.13 -18.52
N GLY A 210 -14.30 -2.66 -19.41
CA GLY A 210 -14.87 -4.00 -19.25
C GLY A 210 -13.82 -5.11 -19.13
N ALA A 211 -12.65 -4.92 -19.75
CA ALA A 211 -11.48 -5.79 -19.61
C ALA A 211 -10.85 -5.77 -18.20
N ILE A 212 -11.34 -4.95 -17.25
CA ILE A 212 -11.04 -5.09 -15.81
C ILE A 212 -11.31 -6.51 -15.30
N GLY A 213 -12.16 -7.30 -15.97
CA GLY A 213 -12.29 -8.75 -15.71
C GLY A 213 -10.94 -9.49 -15.66
N PHE A 214 -9.91 -9.01 -16.36
CA PHE A 214 -8.54 -9.54 -16.24
C PHE A 214 -7.86 -9.24 -14.89
N MET A 215 -8.18 -8.14 -14.21
CA MET A 215 -7.72 -7.90 -12.83
C MET A 215 -8.46 -8.80 -11.83
N VAL A 216 -9.68 -9.23 -12.16
CA VAL A 216 -10.45 -10.21 -11.37
C VAL A 216 -9.89 -11.63 -11.59
N ASN A 217 -9.49 -11.95 -12.82
CA ASN A 217 -8.93 -13.26 -13.22
C ASN A 217 -7.41 -13.23 -13.41
N CYS A 218 -6.65 -13.00 -12.34
CA CYS A 218 -5.19 -13.18 -12.34
C CYS A 218 -4.71 -14.64 -12.48
N PHE A 219 -5.54 -15.59 -12.97
CA PHE A 219 -5.18 -17.01 -13.11
C PHE A 219 -5.49 -17.58 -14.50
N PRO A 220 -4.57 -18.35 -15.11
CA PRO A 220 -4.75 -18.92 -16.44
C PRO A 220 -5.44 -20.30 -16.34
N SER A 221 -6.77 -20.33 -16.28
CA SER A 221 -7.66 -21.39 -16.82
C SER A 221 -9.04 -21.37 -16.15
N PRO A 222 -10.14 -21.57 -16.90
CA PRO A 222 -11.48 -21.73 -16.33
C PRO A 222 -11.70 -23.10 -15.68
N PHE A 223 -10.82 -24.07 -15.94
CA PHE A 223 -10.87 -25.43 -15.38
C PHE A 223 -9.93 -25.56 -14.19
N ALA A 224 -10.48 -26.07 -13.08
CA ALA A 224 -9.74 -26.48 -11.88
C ALA A 224 -9.06 -27.83 -12.07
#